data_AF-A0A0K9P194-F1
#
_entry.id   AF-A0A0K9P194-F1
#
_cell.length_a   1.000
_cell.length_b   1.000
_cell.length_c   1.000
_cell.angle_alpha   90.00
_cell.angle_beta   90.00
_cell.angle_gamma   90.00
#
_symmetry.space_group_name_H-M   'P 1'
#
loop_
_entity.id
_entity.type
_entity.pdbx_description
1 polymer ?
#
loop_
_entity_poly.entity_id
_entity_poly.type
_entity_poly.pdbx_seq_one_letter_code
_entity_poly.pdbx_strand_id
1 'polypeptide(L)'
;MGVNREVLLTYMYLLLYITLSSGVILYNKWVLSTNYFNFPFPITLTMIHMGFSGVVAFFVVRVFKIYDKCGSDQRLLCLKPLLSTLIRCLFGNTAYLHISVAFIQMLKALMPVATFLVAIICGTDKLRCDIFLNMVLISAGVIVSSYGEIQFNVVGTVFQVTGIIAEALRLVLTQVLIQKKGLTLNPITSLYYIAPCSFLFLFLPWYWLEQSRMEVSQIQFNFWIFLSNAVCALALNFSVFLVIGRTGAVTIRVAGVLKDWILIALSTVIFPESMITFLNAMGYAIALCGVVIYNYLKTKDVSAPINKLPVKNISTKTDNENKSSAFSDDSVELVNNSGKISSSYMEEKTSLLPSSKLSL
;
A
#
# COMPACT_ATOMS: atom_id res chain seq x y z
N MET A 1 -1.11 -9.96 -27.53
CA MET A 1 -0.63 -11.00 -26.58
C MET A 1 -0.07 -10.45 -25.25
N GLY A 2 0.39 -9.19 -25.16
CA GLY A 2 0.97 -8.64 -23.91
C GLY A 2 0.00 -8.39 -22.74
N VAL A 3 -1.27 -8.04 -23.02
CA VAL A 3 -2.27 -7.73 -21.98
C VAL A 3 -2.57 -8.94 -21.07
N ASN A 4 -2.62 -10.15 -21.62
CA ASN A 4 -2.85 -11.36 -20.83
C ASN A 4 -1.70 -11.65 -19.87
N ARG A 5 -0.45 -11.29 -20.23
CA ARG A 5 0.73 -11.53 -19.38
C ARG A 5 0.75 -10.62 -18.15
N GLU A 6 0.42 -9.33 -18.33
CA GLU A 6 0.37 -8.36 -17.24
C GLU A 6 -0.76 -8.66 -16.25
N VAL A 7 -1.92 -9.08 -16.76
CA VAL A 7 -3.07 -9.50 -15.95
C VAL A 7 -2.74 -10.80 -15.22
N LEU A 8 -2.16 -11.80 -15.91
CA LEU A 8 -1.71 -13.05 -15.29
C LEU A 8 -0.71 -12.81 -14.17
N LEU A 9 0.31 -11.97 -14.40
CA LEU A 9 1.31 -11.60 -13.37
C LEU A 9 0.65 -10.96 -12.13
N THR A 10 -0.36 -10.12 -12.35
CA THR A 10 -1.11 -9.49 -11.26
C THR A 10 -1.87 -10.52 -10.43
N TYR A 11 -2.55 -11.46 -11.08
CA TYR A 11 -3.21 -12.58 -10.39
C TYR A 11 -2.20 -13.50 -9.69
N MET A 12 -1.02 -13.75 -10.28
CA MET A 12 0.02 -14.54 -9.63
C MET A 12 0.55 -13.87 -8.35
N TYR A 13 0.78 -12.55 -8.35
CA TYR A 13 1.18 -11.83 -7.14
C TYR A 13 0.08 -11.85 -6.07
N LEU A 14 -1.19 -11.71 -6.47
CA LEU A 14 -2.32 -11.83 -5.54
C LEU A 14 -2.43 -13.23 -4.94
N LEU A 15 -2.27 -14.28 -5.75
CA LEU A 15 -2.28 -15.66 -5.30
C LEU A 15 -1.12 -15.91 -4.32
N LEU A 16 0.09 -15.48 -4.67
CA LEU A 16 1.27 -15.58 -3.81
C LEU A 16 1.02 -14.90 -2.45
N TYR A 17 0.45 -13.69 -2.46
CA TYR A 17 0.08 -12.98 -1.24
C TYR A 17 -0.95 -13.73 -0.40
N ILE A 18 -2.02 -14.24 -1.02
CA ILE A 18 -3.07 -14.98 -0.31
C ILE A 18 -2.47 -16.25 0.31
N THR A 19 -1.67 -17.02 -0.44
CA THR A 19 -1.04 -18.25 0.06
C THR A 19 -0.05 -17.97 1.19
N LEU A 20 0.86 -17.00 1.02
CA LEU A 20 1.82 -16.64 2.07
C LEU A 20 1.12 -16.08 3.31
N SER A 21 0.09 -15.26 3.13
CA SER A 21 -0.63 -14.66 4.25
C SER A 21 -1.42 -15.69 5.03
N SER A 22 -2.17 -16.57 4.35
CA SER A 22 -2.87 -17.68 4.99
C SER A 22 -1.90 -18.66 5.66
N GLY A 23 -0.79 -18.99 4.99
CA GLY A 23 0.24 -19.87 5.53
C GLY A 23 0.86 -19.35 6.83
N VAL A 24 1.26 -18.07 6.87
CA VAL A 24 1.79 -17.44 8.09
C VAL A 24 0.75 -17.42 9.21
N ILE A 25 -0.53 -17.19 8.91
CA ILE A 25 -1.57 -17.19 9.96
C ILE A 25 -1.76 -18.57 10.56
N LEU A 26 -1.84 -19.62 9.73
CA LEU A 26 -1.95 -21.00 10.20
C LEU A 26 -0.69 -21.44 10.96
N TYR A 27 0.49 -21.06 10.47
CA TYR A 27 1.75 -21.36 11.15
C TYR A 27 1.82 -20.66 12.51
N ASN A 28 1.46 -19.38 12.59
CA ASN A 28 1.35 -18.67 13.86
C ASN A 28 0.35 -19.35 14.80
N LYS A 29 -0.82 -19.77 14.31
CA LYS A 29 -1.80 -20.51 15.13
C LYS A 29 -1.22 -21.81 15.68
N TRP A 30 -0.49 -22.57 14.85
CA TRP A 30 0.18 -23.80 15.26
C TRP A 30 1.28 -23.57 16.31
N VAL A 31 2.08 -22.50 16.15
CA VAL A 31 3.12 -22.11 17.13
C VAL A 31 2.49 -21.68 18.46
N LEU A 32 1.41 -20.89 18.41
CA LEU A 32 0.79 -20.28 19.58
C LEU A 32 -0.13 -21.23 20.35
N SER A 33 -0.66 -22.26 19.71
CA SER A 33 -1.62 -23.17 20.31
C SER A 33 -0.95 -24.11 21.33
N THR A 34 -1.60 -24.22 22.49
CA THR A 34 -1.20 -25.11 23.60
C THR A 34 -1.23 -26.58 23.23
N ASN A 35 -2.02 -26.96 22.21
CA ASN A 35 -2.18 -28.35 21.77
C ASN A 35 -1.07 -28.81 20.81
N TYR A 36 -0.21 -27.91 20.35
CA TYR A 36 0.86 -28.21 19.41
C TYR A 36 2.21 -27.78 19.97
N PHE A 37 2.72 -26.62 19.58
CA PHE A 37 4.05 -26.16 19.97
C PHE A 37 4.08 -25.46 21.35
N ASN A 38 2.92 -25.00 21.84
CA ASN A 38 2.74 -24.43 23.17
C ASN A 38 3.63 -23.20 23.46
N PHE A 39 3.65 -22.24 22.52
CA PHE A 39 4.30 -20.94 22.73
C PHE A 39 3.25 -19.80 22.80
N PRO A 40 2.58 -19.56 23.94
CA PRO A 40 1.43 -18.65 24.04
C PRO A 40 1.84 -17.15 24.15
N PHE A 41 2.79 -16.71 23.31
CA PHE A 41 3.40 -15.38 23.31
C PHE A 41 3.35 -14.71 21.92
N PRO A 42 2.16 -14.23 21.49
CA PRO A 42 1.97 -13.60 20.17
C PRO A 42 2.78 -12.33 19.93
N ILE A 43 3.02 -11.51 20.96
CA ILE A 43 3.79 -10.26 20.83
C ILE A 43 5.26 -10.61 20.61
N THR A 44 5.80 -11.55 21.40
CA THR A 44 7.16 -12.07 21.24
C THR A 44 7.37 -12.66 19.85
N LEU A 45 6.41 -13.44 19.34
CA LEU A 45 6.48 -14.00 17.99
C LEU A 45 6.57 -12.91 16.92
N THR A 46 5.74 -11.87 17.05
CA THR A 46 5.74 -10.73 16.12
C THR A 46 7.04 -9.91 16.22
N MET A 47 7.60 -9.76 17.43
CA MET A 47 8.90 -9.14 17.63
C MET A 47 10.02 -9.92 16.95
N ILE A 48 10.01 -11.25 17.00
CA ILE A 48 10.97 -12.09 16.26
C ILE A 48 10.85 -11.84 14.75
N HIS A 49 9.63 -11.77 14.20
CA HIS A 49 9.41 -11.48 12.77
C HIS A 49 9.95 -10.11 12.35
N MET A 50 9.65 -9.07 13.11
CA MET A 50 10.08 -7.70 12.81
C MET A 50 11.59 -7.53 13.07
N GLY A 51 12.13 -8.15 14.11
CA GLY A 51 13.56 -8.18 14.40
C GLY A 51 14.34 -8.86 13.27
N PHE A 52 13.93 -10.06 12.87
CA PHE A 52 14.53 -10.78 11.75
C PHE A 52 14.44 -10.00 10.44
N SER A 53 13.25 -9.46 10.13
CA SER A 53 13.04 -8.63 8.94
C SER A 53 13.93 -7.37 8.93
N GLY A 54 14.13 -6.76 10.10
CA GLY A 54 15.01 -5.61 10.28
C GLY A 54 16.49 -5.96 10.09
N VAL A 55 16.93 -7.10 10.64
CA VAL A 55 18.30 -7.61 10.46
C VAL A 55 18.56 -7.91 8.99
N VAL A 56 17.68 -8.65 8.32
CA VAL A 56 17.82 -8.96 6.89
C VAL A 56 17.83 -7.67 6.06
N ALA A 57 16.91 -6.74 6.33
CA ALA A 57 16.90 -5.46 5.65
C ALA A 57 18.19 -4.65 5.89
N PHE A 58 18.74 -4.69 7.11
CA PHE A 58 20.01 -4.06 7.44
C PHE A 58 21.17 -4.66 6.65
N PHE A 59 21.28 -5.99 6.62
CA PHE A 59 22.30 -6.67 5.82
C PHE A 59 22.17 -6.34 4.33
N VAL A 60 20.95 -6.36 3.78
CA VAL A 60 20.77 -6.04 2.35
C VAL A 60 21.10 -4.58 2.03
N VAL A 61 20.72 -3.63 2.88
CA VAL A 61 21.01 -2.21 2.64
C VAL A 61 22.48 -1.88 2.84
N ARG A 62 23.11 -2.40 3.91
CA ARG A 62 24.48 -2.04 4.31
C ARG A 62 25.55 -2.85 3.59
N VAL A 63 25.34 -4.15 3.39
CA VAL A 63 26.33 -5.06 2.82
C VAL A 63 26.22 -5.11 1.30
N PHE A 64 25.01 -5.26 0.77
CA PHE A 64 24.81 -5.33 -0.69
C PHE A 64 24.75 -3.96 -1.37
N LYS A 65 24.86 -2.85 -0.60
CA LYS A 65 24.85 -1.46 -1.11
C LYS A 65 23.69 -1.16 -2.07
N ILE A 66 22.55 -1.84 -1.93
CA ILE A 66 21.38 -1.59 -2.77
C ILE A 66 20.64 -0.36 -2.22
N TYR A 67 21.29 0.80 -2.35
CA TYR A 67 20.78 2.09 -1.93
C TYR A 67 20.85 3.07 -3.10
N ASP A 68 19.69 3.53 -3.55
CA ASP A 68 19.61 4.80 -4.25
C ASP A 68 19.80 5.93 -3.23
N LYS A 69 20.73 6.87 -3.52
CA LYS A 69 20.93 8.08 -2.72
C LYS A 69 19.62 8.84 -2.55
N CYS A 70 18.96 8.65 -1.41
CA CYS A 70 17.80 9.45 -1.00
C CYS A 70 18.23 10.90 -0.81
N GLY A 71 17.80 11.80 -1.69
CA GLY A 71 17.83 13.24 -1.44
C GLY A 71 17.01 13.64 -0.20
N SER A 72 17.15 14.89 0.27
CA SER A 72 16.51 15.36 1.49
C SER A 72 14.97 15.19 1.48
N ASP A 73 14.34 15.47 0.34
CA ASP A 73 12.89 15.37 0.12
C ASP A 73 12.35 13.92 0.20
N GLN A 74 13.24 12.97 -0.07
CA GLN A 74 12.97 11.54 -0.11
C GLN A 74 12.77 10.94 1.29
N ARG A 75 13.51 11.46 2.28
CA ARG A 75 13.41 11.04 3.69
C ARG A 75 12.05 11.39 4.25
N LEU A 76 11.54 12.57 3.92
CA LEU A 76 10.22 13.02 4.34
C LEU A 76 9.11 12.13 3.77
N LEU A 77 9.23 11.66 2.52
CA LEU A 77 8.24 10.73 1.94
C LEU A 77 8.28 9.33 2.58
N CYS A 78 9.46 8.86 3.00
CA CYS A 78 9.61 7.60 3.72
C CYS A 78 9.19 7.69 5.20
N LEU A 79 9.26 8.90 5.79
CA LEU A 79 8.87 9.17 7.17
C LEU A 79 7.34 9.13 7.36
N LYS A 80 6.56 9.50 6.34
CA LYS A 80 5.08 9.54 6.43
C LYS A 80 4.46 8.15 6.73
N PRO A 81 4.80 7.05 6.01
CA PRO A 81 4.35 5.71 6.39
C PRO A 81 4.83 5.28 7.78
N LEU A 82 6.03 5.70 8.19
CA LEU A 82 6.60 5.38 9.50
C LEU A 82 5.75 5.99 10.62
N LEU A 83 5.50 7.30 10.57
CA LEU A 83 4.63 8.01 11.52
C LEU A 83 3.24 7.39 11.62
N SER A 84 2.66 7.03 10.47
CA SER A 84 1.37 6.34 10.41
C SER A 84 1.39 4.98 11.12
N THR A 85 2.50 4.25 11.01
CA THR A 85 2.70 2.97 11.71
C THR A 85 2.79 3.15 13.21
N LEU A 86 3.45 4.23 13.67
CA LEU A 86 3.57 4.55 15.10
C LEU A 86 2.21 4.92 15.69
N ILE A 87 1.46 5.79 15.03
CA ILE A 87 0.11 6.19 15.45
C ILE A 87 -0.81 4.97 15.51
N ARG A 88 -0.79 4.11 14.49
CA ARG A 88 -1.52 2.84 14.52
C ARG A 88 -1.13 1.99 15.71
N CYS A 89 0.16 1.85 15.99
CA CYS A 89 0.62 1.01 17.09
C CYS A 89 0.13 1.54 18.44
N LEU A 90 0.24 2.86 18.67
CA LEU A 90 -0.22 3.51 19.90
C LEU A 90 -1.72 3.35 20.09
N PHE A 91 -2.51 3.79 19.12
CA PHE A 91 -3.97 3.83 19.23
C PHE A 91 -4.61 2.44 19.10
N GLY A 92 -4.11 1.62 18.18
CA GLY A 92 -4.61 0.26 17.96
C GLY A 92 -4.29 -0.69 19.12
N ASN A 93 -3.14 -0.55 19.78
CA ASN A 93 -2.82 -1.38 20.96
C ASN A 93 -3.58 -0.90 22.20
N THR A 94 -3.76 0.42 22.36
CA THR A 94 -4.54 0.99 23.47
C THR A 94 -6.01 0.57 23.41
N ALA A 95 -6.57 0.36 22.20
CA ALA A 95 -7.93 -0.13 22.05
C ALA A 95 -8.18 -1.49 22.75
N TYR A 96 -7.19 -2.39 22.78
CA TYR A 96 -7.32 -3.70 23.46
C TYR A 96 -7.53 -3.58 24.97
N LEU A 97 -7.21 -2.44 25.58
CA LEU A 97 -7.46 -2.19 27.01
C LEU A 97 -8.91 -1.78 27.29
N HIS A 98 -9.65 -1.35 26.27
CA HIS A 98 -10.98 -0.75 26.43
C HIS A 98 -12.10 -1.54 25.76
N ILE A 99 -11.78 -2.35 24.74
CA ILE A 99 -12.75 -3.14 23.98
C ILE A 99 -12.24 -4.56 23.71
N SER A 100 -13.18 -5.49 23.52
CA SER A 100 -12.88 -6.91 23.26
C SER A 100 -12.22 -7.11 21.89
N VAL A 101 -11.45 -8.20 21.75
CA VAL A 101 -10.81 -8.59 20.49
C VAL A 101 -11.84 -8.79 19.37
N ALA A 102 -13.00 -9.36 19.70
CA ALA A 102 -14.11 -9.51 18.78
C ALA A 102 -14.63 -8.17 18.27
N PHE A 103 -14.87 -7.21 19.17
CA PHE A 103 -15.32 -5.87 18.79
C PHE A 103 -14.26 -5.10 17.98
N ILE A 104 -12.96 -5.29 18.29
CA ILE A 104 -11.85 -4.77 17.46
C ILE A 104 -11.90 -5.35 16.05
N GLN A 105 -12.16 -6.65 15.92
CA GLN A 105 -12.27 -7.33 14.63
C GLN A 105 -13.48 -6.84 13.83
N MET A 106 -14.60 -6.58 14.50
CA MET A 106 -15.78 -5.94 13.90
C MET A 106 -15.44 -4.56 13.36
N LEU A 107 -14.75 -3.71 14.14
CA LEU A 107 -14.38 -2.38 13.67
C LEU A 107 -13.41 -2.44 12.49
N LYS A 108 -12.53 -3.44 12.43
CA LYS A 108 -11.65 -3.68 11.28
C LYS A 108 -12.41 -3.99 9.99
N ALA A 109 -13.69 -4.38 10.06
CA ALA A 109 -14.55 -4.48 8.88
C ALA A 109 -14.61 -3.17 8.08
N LEU A 110 -14.44 -2.02 8.74
CA LEU A 110 -14.45 -0.69 8.12
C LEU A 110 -13.16 -0.37 7.34
N MET A 111 -12.15 -1.23 7.41
CA MET A 111 -10.85 -1.03 6.75
C MET A 111 -10.94 -0.80 5.24
N PRO A 112 -11.78 -1.50 4.45
CA PRO A 112 -11.93 -1.24 3.01
C PRO A 112 -12.44 0.19 2.74
N VAL A 113 -13.42 0.66 3.52
CA VAL A 113 -13.96 2.02 3.42
C VAL A 113 -12.91 3.06 3.81
N ALA A 114 -12.25 2.87 4.94
CA ALA A 114 -11.20 3.78 5.41
C ALA A 114 -10.04 3.87 4.41
N THR A 115 -9.59 2.72 3.86
CA THR A 115 -8.51 2.68 2.89
C THR A 115 -8.90 3.37 1.58
N PHE A 116 -10.14 3.21 1.12
CA PHE A 116 -10.63 3.90 -0.08
C PHE A 116 -10.74 5.42 0.13
N LEU A 117 -11.27 5.88 1.26
CA LEU A 117 -11.34 7.31 1.58
C LEU A 117 -9.94 7.95 1.66
N VAL A 118 -9.01 7.29 2.34
CA VAL A 118 -7.62 7.78 2.42
C VAL A 118 -6.93 7.73 1.06
N ALA A 119 -7.24 6.75 0.22
CA ALA A 119 -6.74 6.69 -1.16
C ALA A 119 -7.23 7.88 -2.01
N ILE A 120 -8.48 8.32 -1.83
CA ILE A 120 -9.00 9.53 -2.47
C ILE A 120 -8.29 10.77 -1.94
N ILE A 121 -8.16 10.91 -0.62
CA ILE A 121 -7.48 12.06 0.01
C ILE A 121 -6.03 12.18 -0.44
N CYS A 122 -5.33 11.05 -0.59
CA CYS A 122 -3.95 11.02 -1.09
C CYS A 122 -3.85 11.17 -2.62
N GLY A 123 -4.98 11.24 -3.33
CA GLY A 123 -5.04 11.36 -4.79
C GLY A 123 -4.59 10.11 -5.55
N THR A 124 -4.56 8.94 -4.90
CA THR A 124 -4.20 7.67 -5.57
C THR A 124 -5.35 7.02 -6.32
N ASP A 125 -6.60 7.30 -5.90
CA ASP A 125 -7.81 6.81 -6.55
C ASP A 125 -8.80 7.97 -6.77
N LYS A 126 -9.67 7.82 -7.78
CA LYS A 126 -10.73 8.79 -8.08
C LYS A 126 -11.98 8.48 -7.26
N LEU A 127 -12.68 9.53 -6.82
CA LEU A 127 -13.95 9.37 -6.11
C LEU A 127 -15.00 8.77 -7.04
N ARG A 128 -15.44 7.56 -6.70
CA ARG A 128 -16.46 6.81 -7.44
C ARG A 128 -17.45 6.22 -6.47
N CYS A 129 -18.70 6.66 -6.58
CA CYS A 129 -19.77 6.21 -5.69
C CYS A 129 -20.00 4.70 -5.80
N ASP A 130 -19.88 4.10 -6.99
CA ASP A 130 -20.08 2.66 -7.16
C ASP A 130 -19.08 1.82 -6.35
N ILE A 131 -17.80 2.19 -6.40
CA ILE A 131 -16.74 1.50 -5.65
C ILE A 131 -16.88 1.78 -4.16
N PHE A 132 -17.22 3.01 -3.78
CA PHE A 132 -17.46 3.38 -2.38
C PHE A 132 -18.61 2.57 -1.76
N LEU A 133 -19.76 2.53 -2.42
CA LEU A 133 -20.92 1.74 -2.00
C LEU A 133 -20.57 0.26 -1.90
N ASN A 134 -19.74 -0.25 -2.82
CA ASN A 134 -19.26 -1.61 -2.74
C ASN A 134 -18.34 -1.86 -1.51
N MET A 135 -17.47 -0.92 -1.14
CA MET A 135 -16.67 -1.03 0.09
C MET A 135 -17.56 -1.03 1.35
N VAL A 136 -18.62 -0.22 1.33
CA VAL A 136 -19.62 -0.19 2.42
C VAL A 136 -20.35 -1.52 2.50
N LEU A 137 -20.76 -2.10 1.36
CA LEU A 137 -21.40 -3.42 1.30
C LEU A 137 -20.51 -4.52 1.90
N ILE A 138 -19.22 -4.55 1.52
CA ILE A 138 -18.25 -5.50 2.08
C ILE A 138 -18.15 -5.32 3.60
N SER A 139 -18.02 -4.08 4.06
CA SER A 139 -17.89 -3.77 5.50
C SER A 139 -19.15 -4.17 6.27
N ALA A 140 -20.34 -3.93 5.70
CA ALA A 140 -21.62 -4.30 6.30
C ALA A 140 -21.76 -5.82 6.44
N GLY A 141 -21.38 -6.60 5.42
CA GLY A 141 -21.41 -8.06 5.49
C GLY A 141 -20.57 -8.62 6.65
N VAL A 142 -19.36 -8.07 6.84
CA VAL A 142 -18.48 -8.47 7.96
C VAL A 142 -19.00 -8.02 9.33
N ILE A 143 -19.69 -6.88 9.42
CA ILE A 143 -20.34 -6.44 10.67
C ILE A 143 -21.53 -7.36 11.02
N VAL A 144 -22.37 -7.69 10.03
CA VAL A 144 -23.52 -8.59 10.20
C VAL A 144 -23.08 -9.96 10.69
N SER A 145 -21.96 -10.49 10.17
CA SER A 145 -21.46 -11.80 10.60
C SER A 145 -20.91 -11.83 12.04
N SER A 146 -20.80 -10.67 12.68
CA SER A 146 -20.27 -10.52 14.04
C SER A 146 -21.33 -9.99 15.01
N TYR A 147 -22.60 -9.97 14.61
CA TYR A 147 -23.70 -9.44 15.40
C TYR A 147 -24.00 -10.34 16.61
N GLY A 148 -23.96 -9.77 17.82
CA GLY A 148 -24.26 -10.47 19.08
C GLY A 148 -23.16 -10.40 20.16
N GLU A 149 -21.95 -9.96 19.84
CA GLU A 149 -20.79 -9.96 20.76
C GLU A 149 -20.43 -8.56 21.34
N ILE A 150 -21.40 -7.65 21.43
CA ILE A 150 -21.11 -6.22 21.58
C ILE A 150 -21.08 -5.78 23.06
N GLN A 151 -19.89 -5.58 23.61
CA GLN A 151 -19.65 -4.72 24.77
C GLN A 151 -19.17 -3.36 24.26
N PHE A 152 -20.11 -2.41 24.12
CA PHE A 152 -19.82 -1.12 23.51
C PHE A 152 -19.15 -0.17 24.49
N ASN A 153 -17.90 0.21 24.19
CA ASN A 153 -17.18 1.26 24.90
C ASN A 153 -16.76 2.35 23.90
N VAL A 154 -17.28 3.57 24.08
CA VAL A 154 -17.02 4.71 23.19
C VAL A 154 -15.53 5.05 23.12
N VAL A 155 -14.83 5.04 24.25
CA VAL A 155 -13.40 5.43 24.33
C VAL A 155 -12.54 4.46 23.52
N GLY A 156 -12.74 3.15 23.73
CA GLY A 156 -12.03 2.12 22.97
C GLY A 156 -12.39 2.13 21.48
N THR A 157 -13.66 2.45 21.15
CA THR A 157 -14.12 2.62 19.76
C THR A 157 -13.36 3.75 19.06
N VAL A 158 -13.22 4.92 19.69
CA VAL A 158 -12.49 6.06 19.11
C VAL A 158 -11.03 5.70 18.87
N PHE A 159 -10.35 5.12 19.87
CA PHE A 159 -8.96 4.68 19.70
C PHE A 159 -8.79 3.67 18.56
N GLN A 160 -9.72 2.72 18.45
CA GLN A 160 -9.69 1.71 17.40
C GLN A 160 -9.94 2.30 16.01
N VAL A 161 -10.90 3.21 15.86
CA VAL A 161 -11.19 3.89 14.58
C VAL A 161 -10.00 4.76 14.15
N THR A 162 -9.37 5.49 15.07
CA THR A 162 -8.12 6.22 14.78
C THR A 162 -7.01 5.27 14.33
N GLY A 163 -6.87 4.11 14.98
CA GLY A 163 -5.94 3.05 14.58
C GLY A 163 -6.21 2.52 13.16
N ILE A 164 -7.48 2.37 12.78
CA ILE A 164 -7.89 1.94 11.43
C ILE A 164 -7.52 2.99 10.38
N ILE A 165 -7.78 4.27 10.66
CA ILE A 165 -7.41 5.36 9.74
C ILE A 165 -5.89 5.43 9.58
N ALA A 166 -5.12 5.31 10.66
CA ALA A 166 -3.67 5.28 10.62
C ALA A 166 -3.13 4.06 9.85
N GLU A 167 -3.78 2.91 9.94
CA GLU A 167 -3.43 1.71 9.18
C GLU A 167 -3.79 1.83 7.69
N ALA A 168 -4.92 2.46 7.36
CA ALA A 168 -5.29 2.81 5.99
C ALA A 168 -4.29 3.80 5.37
N LEU A 169 -3.93 4.86 6.11
CA LEU A 169 -2.94 5.85 5.71
C LEU A 169 -1.56 5.23 5.49
N ARG A 170 -1.12 4.33 6.37
CA ARG A 170 0.14 3.60 6.19
C ARG A 170 0.17 2.85 4.86
N LEU A 171 -0.90 2.12 4.52
CA LEU A 171 -0.96 1.39 3.26
C LEU A 171 -0.98 2.32 2.05
N VAL A 172 -1.82 3.35 2.05
CA VAL A 172 -1.93 4.28 0.91
C VAL A 172 -0.62 5.04 0.72
N LEU A 173 0.03 5.50 1.79
CA LEU A 173 1.34 6.14 1.68
C LEU A 173 2.42 5.17 1.18
N THR A 174 2.36 3.90 1.57
CA THR A 174 3.24 2.85 1.04
C THR A 174 2.98 2.63 -0.45
N GLN A 175 1.72 2.63 -0.88
CA GLN A 175 1.35 2.60 -2.29
C GLN A 175 1.93 3.81 -3.05
N VAL A 176 1.71 5.03 -2.56
CA VAL A 176 2.24 6.27 -3.16
C VAL A 176 3.76 6.20 -3.29
N LEU A 177 4.44 5.73 -2.24
CA LEU A 177 5.90 5.62 -2.20
C LEU A 177 6.42 4.68 -3.30
N ILE A 178 5.79 3.52 -3.47
CA ILE A 178 6.19 2.50 -4.44
C ILE A 178 5.82 2.92 -5.88
N GLN A 179 4.62 3.49 -6.07
CA GLN A 179 4.13 3.87 -7.40
C GLN A 179 4.82 5.13 -7.94
N LYS A 180 5.10 6.14 -7.11
CA LYS A 180 5.73 7.40 -7.58
C LYS A 180 7.21 7.25 -7.94
N LYS A 181 7.90 6.25 -7.40
CA LYS A 181 9.36 6.10 -7.59
C LYS A 181 9.74 4.85 -8.37
N GLY A 182 8.74 4.08 -8.81
CA GLY A 182 8.95 2.79 -9.42
C GLY A 182 9.43 1.74 -8.40
N LEU A 183 9.45 0.49 -8.86
CA LEU A 183 9.97 -0.67 -8.10
C LEU A 183 11.47 -0.57 -7.76
N THR A 184 12.17 0.48 -8.20
CA THR A 184 13.58 0.73 -7.85
C THR A 184 13.75 1.28 -6.44
N LEU A 185 12.68 1.82 -5.82
CA LEU A 185 12.65 1.92 -4.36
C LEU A 185 12.52 0.51 -3.80
N ASN A 186 13.66 -0.05 -3.45
CA ASN A 186 13.79 -1.31 -2.76
C ASN A 186 12.74 -1.39 -1.63
N PRO A 187 11.73 -2.28 -1.71
CA PRO A 187 10.82 -2.57 -0.59
C PRO A 187 11.58 -2.85 0.71
N ILE A 188 12.80 -3.33 0.56
CA ILE A 188 13.84 -3.52 1.57
C ILE A 188 14.16 -2.23 2.32
N THR A 189 14.26 -1.09 1.65
CA THR A 189 14.52 0.22 2.28
C THR A 189 13.33 0.66 3.13
N SER A 190 12.10 0.47 2.66
CA SER A 190 10.92 0.73 3.51
C SER A 190 10.88 -0.20 4.72
N LEU A 191 11.19 -1.48 4.51
CA LEU A 191 11.28 -2.47 5.59
C LEU A 191 12.39 -2.13 6.59
N TYR A 192 13.54 -1.62 6.12
CA TYR A 192 14.68 -1.18 6.94
C TYR A 192 14.30 -0.11 7.97
N TYR A 193 13.39 0.82 7.62
CA TYR A 193 12.92 1.82 8.57
C TYR A 193 11.72 1.34 9.41
N ILE A 194 10.80 0.57 8.82
CA ILE A 194 9.56 0.14 9.50
C ILE A 194 9.82 -0.96 10.52
N ALA A 195 10.67 -1.94 10.20
CA ALA A 195 10.94 -3.11 11.02
C ALA A 195 11.52 -2.78 12.41
N PRO A 196 12.63 -2.02 12.54
CA PRO A 196 13.19 -1.69 13.86
C PRO A 196 12.26 -0.79 14.67
N CYS A 197 11.57 0.17 14.05
CA CYS A 197 10.59 0.99 14.76
C CYS A 197 9.44 0.13 15.28
N SER A 198 8.91 -0.78 14.47
CA SER A 198 7.84 -1.69 14.91
C SER A 198 8.30 -2.58 16.06
N PHE A 199 9.55 -3.06 16.03
CA PHE A 199 10.15 -3.84 17.12
C PHE A 199 10.19 -3.03 18.43
N LEU A 200 10.70 -1.79 18.38
CA LEU A 200 10.77 -0.91 19.56
C LEU A 200 9.38 -0.59 20.13
N PHE A 201 8.39 -0.35 19.28
CA PHE A 201 7.04 -0.06 19.75
C PHE A 201 6.29 -1.31 20.26
N LEU A 202 6.62 -2.50 19.76
CA LEU A 202 6.12 -3.77 20.30
C LEU A 202 6.78 -4.14 21.64
N PHE A 203 7.93 -3.55 21.97
CA PHE A 203 8.60 -3.77 23.25
C PHE A 203 7.76 -3.31 24.44
N LEU A 204 7.01 -2.21 24.32
CA LEU A 204 6.13 -1.71 25.40
C LEU A 204 5.04 -2.71 25.80
N PRO A 205 4.15 -3.17 24.87
CA PRO A 205 3.14 -4.16 25.23
C PRO A 205 3.77 -5.51 25.59
N TRP A 206 4.93 -5.86 25.03
CA TRP A 206 5.67 -7.07 25.43
C TRP A 206 6.11 -7.03 26.90
N TYR A 207 6.71 -5.91 27.33
CA TYR A 207 7.18 -5.69 28.71
C TYR A 207 6.02 -5.84 29.71
N TRP A 208 4.86 -5.27 29.39
CA TRP A 208 3.71 -5.28 30.31
C TRP A 208 2.93 -6.60 30.31
N LEU A 209 2.77 -7.27 29.15
CA LEU A 209 1.86 -8.40 29.00
C LEU A 209 2.56 -9.78 29.00
N GLU A 210 3.75 -9.87 28.42
CA GLU A 210 4.38 -11.17 28.13
C GLU A 210 5.66 -11.42 28.92
N GLN A 211 6.42 -10.38 29.32
CA GLN A 211 7.69 -10.56 30.02
C GLN A 211 7.55 -11.39 31.31
N SER A 212 6.65 -11.00 32.21
CA SER A 212 6.44 -11.71 33.49
C SER A 212 5.97 -13.16 33.28
N ARG A 213 5.22 -13.43 32.21
CA ARG A 213 4.75 -14.78 31.88
C ARG A 213 5.84 -15.65 31.24
N MET A 214 6.80 -15.03 30.53
CA MET A 214 7.93 -15.76 29.94
C MET A 214 8.96 -16.17 31.00
N GLU A 215 9.16 -15.35 32.03
CA GLU A 215 10.13 -15.62 33.10
C GLU A 215 9.73 -16.83 33.97
N VAL A 216 8.41 -17.07 34.09
CA VAL A 216 7.85 -18.19 34.87
C VAL A 216 7.66 -19.45 34.02
N SER A 217 7.60 -19.33 32.69
CA SER A 217 7.34 -20.49 31.81
C SER A 217 8.64 -21.15 31.34
N GLN A 218 8.69 -22.48 31.44
CA GLN A 218 9.76 -23.30 30.85
C GLN A 218 9.55 -23.40 29.33
N ILE A 219 9.99 -22.38 28.60
CA ILE A 219 9.76 -22.27 27.15
C ILE A 219 10.74 -23.18 26.39
N GLN A 220 10.21 -24.04 25.51
CA GLN A 220 11.02 -24.78 24.55
C GLN A 220 11.31 -23.92 23.32
N PHE A 221 12.45 -23.23 23.33
CA PHE A 221 12.87 -22.40 22.21
C PHE A 221 13.50 -23.25 21.09
N ASN A 222 12.77 -23.51 20.01
CA ASN A 222 13.31 -24.17 18.83
C ASN A 222 13.70 -23.15 17.75
N PHE A 223 14.99 -22.90 17.62
CA PHE A 223 15.54 -21.93 16.67
C PHE A 223 15.04 -22.14 15.23
N TRP A 224 14.99 -23.37 14.74
CA TRP A 224 14.61 -23.67 13.36
C TRP A 224 13.16 -23.33 13.05
N ILE A 225 12.25 -23.58 14.00
CA ILE A 225 10.82 -23.27 13.86
C ILE A 225 10.62 -21.76 13.84
N PHE A 226 11.22 -21.03 14.78
CA PHE A 226 11.12 -19.57 14.82
C PHE A 226 11.77 -18.92 13.59
N LEU A 227 12.91 -19.44 13.13
CA LEU A 227 13.59 -18.97 11.92
C LEU A 227 12.73 -19.20 10.68
N SER A 228 12.20 -20.41 10.48
CA SER A 228 11.34 -20.72 9.33
C SER A 228 10.08 -19.84 9.33
N ASN A 229 9.45 -19.66 10.50
CA ASN A 229 8.29 -18.80 10.63
C ASN A 229 8.61 -17.33 10.33
N ALA A 230 9.77 -16.83 10.80
CA ALA A 230 10.25 -15.48 10.51
C ALA A 230 10.58 -15.28 9.02
N VAL A 231 11.12 -16.30 8.34
CA VAL A 231 11.34 -16.28 6.89
C VAL A 231 10.01 -16.20 6.13
N CYS A 232 8.99 -16.95 6.55
CA CYS A 232 7.65 -16.84 5.96
C CYS A 232 7.04 -15.44 6.17
N ALA A 233 7.20 -14.87 7.37
CA ALA A 233 6.74 -13.50 7.65
C ALA A 233 7.48 -12.44 6.82
N LEU A 234 8.78 -12.61 6.60
CA LEU A 234 9.59 -11.77 5.72
C LEU A 234 9.09 -11.88 4.26
N ALA A 235 8.87 -13.10 3.77
CA ALA A 235 8.34 -13.34 2.42
C ALA A 235 6.95 -12.71 2.24
N LEU A 236 6.09 -12.77 3.26
CA LEU A 236 4.80 -12.09 3.27
C LEU A 236 4.95 -10.58 3.15
N ASN A 237 5.87 -9.96 3.91
CA ASN A 237 6.14 -8.52 3.82
C ASN A 237 6.56 -8.12 2.39
N PHE A 238 7.44 -8.91 1.74
CA PHE A 238 7.80 -8.68 0.34
C PHE A 238 6.62 -8.82 -0.61
N SER A 239 5.81 -9.87 -0.44
CA SER A 239 4.63 -10.10 -1.28
C SER A 239 3.62 -8.94 -1.17
N VAL A 240 3.44 -8.36 0.02
CA VAL A 240 2.58 -7.18 0.22
C VAL A 240 3.10 -6.00 -0.59
N PHE A 241 4.40 -5.74 -0.59
CA PHE A 241 4.98 -4.65 -1.37
C PHE A 241 4.88 -4.88 -2.88
N LEU A 242 5.03 -6.12 -3.35
CA LEU A 242 4.85 -6.45 -4.78
C LEU A 242 3.40 -6.22 -5.23
N VAL A 243 2.43 -6.72 -4.45
CA VAL A 243 1.01 -6.55 -4.77
C VAL A 243 0.60 -5.09 -4.69
N ILE A 244 1.07 -4.33 -3.70
CA ILE A 244 0.66 -2.93 -3.51
C ILE A 244 1.21 -2.05 -4.62
N GLY A 245 2.45 -2.32 -5.07
CA GLY A 245 3.05 -1.63 -6.19
C GLY A 245 2.28 -1.86 -7.49
N ARG A 246 1.74 -3.08 -7.68
CA ARG A 246 1.05 -3.46 -8.91
C ARG A 246 -0.44 -3.11 -8.95
N THR A 247 -1.15 -3.27 -7.82
CA THR A 247 -2.63 -3.16 -7.75
C THR A 247 -3.14 -1.99 -6.93
N GLY A 248 -2.36 -1.54 -5.93
CA GLY A 248 -2.76 -0.52 -4.96
C GLY A 248 -3.27 -1.07 -3.63
N ALA A 249 -3.39 -0.17 -2.64
CA ALA A 249 -3.76 -0.46 -1.26
C ALA A 249 -5.20 -0.98 -1.14
N VAL A 250 -6.13 -0.41 -1.91
CA VAL A 250 -7.55 -0.77 -1.87
C VAL A 250 -7.75 -2.22 -2.33
N THR A 251 -7.07 -2.65 -3.40
CA THR A 251 -7.16 -4.02 -3.91
C THR A 251 -6.59 -5.04 -2.92
N ILE A 252 -5.48 -4.73 -2.23
CA ILE A 252 -4.98 -5.58 -1.13
C ILE A 252 -6.02 -5.76 -0.04
N ARG A 253 -6.72 -4.69 0.36
CA ARG A 253 -7.74 -4.78 1.40
C ARG A 253 -8.92 -5.65 0.99
N VAL A 254 -9.38 -5.51 -0.25
CA VAL A 254 -10.44 -6.38 -0.78
C VAL A 254 -9.96 -7.83 -0.90
N ALA A 255 -8.73 -8.08 -1.37
CA ALA A 255 -8.15 -9.41 -1.42
C ALA A 255 -7.97 -10.03 -0.01
N GLY A 256 -7.70 -9.20 1.00
CA GLY A 256 -7.67 -9.59 2.41
C GLY A 256 -8.99 -10.20 2.88
N VAL A 257 -10.13 -9.66 2.45
CA VAL A 257 -11.45 -10.21 2.78
C VAL A 257 -11.63 -11.62 2.18
N LEU A 258 -11.22 -11.84 0.93
CA LEU A 258 -11.23 -13.19 0.32
C LEU A 258 -10.34 -14.16 1.07
N LYS A 259 -9.13 -13.71 1.43
CA LYS A 259 -8.18 -14.50 2.21
C LYS A 259 -8.77 -14.90 3.55
N ASP A 260 -9.39 -13.97 4.28
CA ASP A 260 -10.00 -14.24 5.58
C ASP A 260 -11.09 -15.31 5.46
N TRP A 261 -11.88 -15.30 4.38
CA TRP A 261 -12.86 -16.36 4.12
C TRP A 261 -12.23 -17.72 3.82
N ILE A 262 -11.22 -17.78 2.95
CA ILE A 262 -10.48 -19.02 2.66
C ILE A 262 -9.88 -19.59 3.96
N LEU A 263 -9.33 -18.71 4.80
CA LEU A 263 -8.76 -19.09 6.08
C LEU A 263 -9.83 -19.64 7.03
N ILE A 264 -11.02 -19.03 7.11
CA ILE A 264 -12.13 -19.54 7.93
C ILE A 264 -12.55 -20.92 7.43
N ALA A 265 -12.77 -21.09 6.13
CA ALA A 265 -13.15 -22.38 5.55
C ALA A 265 -12.12 -23.47 5.83
N LEU A 266 -10.83 -23.14 5.66
CA LEU A 266 -9.74 -24.05 5.94
C LEU A 266 -9.61 -24.35 7.44
N SER A 267 -9.80 -23.34 8.31
CA SER A 267 -9.78 -23.52 9.76
C SER A 267 -10.95 -24.38 10.24
N THR A 268 -12.14 -24.29 9.64
CA THR A 268 -13.29 -25.13 10.03
C THR A 268 -13.11 -26.58 9.62
N VAL A 269 -12.39 -26.84 8.51
CA VAL A 269 -12.05 -28.20 8.07
C VAL A 269 -10.96 -28.81 8.97
N ILE A 270 -9.97 -28.01 9.40
CA ILE A 270 -8.83 -28.48 10.20
C ILE A 270 -9.16 -28.51 11.71
N PHE A 271 -10.02 -27.62 12.19
CA PHE A 271 -10.40 -27.46 13.60
C PHE A 271 -11.94 -27.47 13.73
N PRO A 272 -12.58 -28.64 13.91
CA PRO A 272 -14.03 -28.77 13.96
C PRO A 272 -14.71 -28.19 15.23
N GLU A 273 -14.00 -27.43 16.06
CA GLU A 273 -14.51 -26.91 17.34
C GLU A 273 -15.29 -25.58 17.22
N SER A 274 -15.28 -24.92 16.06
CA SER A 274 -15.97 -23.63 15.88
C SER A 274 -17.36 -23.79 15.25
N MET A 275 -18.42 -23.61 16.05
CA MET A 275 -19.79 -23.54 15.54
C MET A 275 -20.02 -22.27 14.72
N ILE A 276 -20.29 -22.42 13.41
CA ILE A 276 -20.70 -21.30 12.56
C ILE A 276 -22.20 -21.08 12.73
N THR A 277 -22.59 -19.93 13.28
CA THR A 277 -23.99 -19.50 13.34
C THR A 277 -24.51 -19.16 11.95
N PHE A 278 -25.81 -19.39 11.70
CA PHE A 278 -26.47 -19.01 10.44
C PHE A 278 -26.28 -17.52 10.07
N LEU A 279 -26.30 -16.63 11.08
CA LEU A 279 -26.07 -15.20 10.91
C LEU A 279 -24.66 -14.89 10.37
N ASN A 280 -23.65 -15.63 10.85
CA ASN A 280 -22.28 -15.51 10.41
C ASN A 280 -22.15 -15.90 8.93
N ALA A 281 -22.77 -17.03 8.56
CA ALA A 281 -22.82 -17.50 7.17
C ALA A 281 -23.48 -16.48 6.23
N MET A 282 -24.58 -15.85 6.65
CA MET A 282 -25.27 -14.82 5.87
C MET A 282 -24.40 -13.56 5.68
N GLY A 283 -23.77 -13.06 6.75
CA GLY A 283 -22.86 -11.91 6.65
C GLY A 283 -21.66 -12.18 5.73
N TYR A 284 -21.11 -13.40 5.77
CA TYR A 284 -20.04 -13.81 4.85
C TYR A 284 -20.50 -13.87 3.39
N ALA A 285 -21.72 -14.35 3.12
CA ALA A 285 -22.28 -14.36 1.77
C ALA A 285 -22.40 -12.94 1.20
N ILE A 286 -22.87 -11.99 2.01
CA ILE A 286 -22.96 -10.57 1.61
C ILE A 286 -21.58 -10.00 1.29
N ALA A 287 -20.58 -10.25 2.15
CA ALA A 287 -19.22 -9.77 1.92
C ALA A 287 -18.61 -10.35 0.64
N LEU A 288 -18.82 -11.64 0.36
CA LEU A 288 -18.36 -12.31 -0.87
C LEU A 288 -18.98 -11.71 -2.13
N CYS A 289 -20.30 -11.48 -2.12
CA CYS A 289 -20.98 -10.79 -3.21
C CYS A 289 -20.35 -9.41 -3.46
N GLY A 290 -20.05 -8.65 -2.41
CA GLY A 290 -19.34 -7.37 -2.51
C GLY A 290 -17.94 -7.48 -3.13
N VAL A 291 -17.19 -8.55 -2.87
CA VAL A 291 -15.88 -8.73 -3.53
C VAL A 291 -16.03 -9.09 -5.01
N VAL A 292 -17.00 -9.92 -5.37
CA VAL A 292 -17.28 -10.26 -6.78
C VAL A 292 -17.68 -9.00 -7.54
N ILE A 293 -18.57 -8.17 -6.97
CA ILE A 293 -18.97 -6.89 -7.54
C ILE A 293 -17.76 -5.95 -7.65
N TYR A 294 -16.89 -5.86 -6.63
CA TYR A 294 -15.65 -5.07 -6.70
C TYR A 294 -14.79 -5.47 -7.89
N ASN A 295 -14.54 -6.77 -8.05
CA ASN A 295 -13.68 -7.29 -9.10
C ASN A 295 -14.27 -6.99 -10.48
N TYR A 296 -15.59 -7.14 -10.62
CA TYR A 296 -16.32 -6.79 -11.82
C TYR A 296 -16.25 -5.29 -12.14
N LEU A 297 -16.50 -4.43 -11.15
CA LEU A 297 -16.39 -2.97 -11.31
C LEU A 297 -14.96 -2.56 -11.71
N LYS A 298 -13.95 -3.11 -11.04
CA LYS A 298 -12.54 -2.82 -11.34
C LYS A 298 -12.15 -3.29 -12.74
N THR A 299 -12.63 -4.44 -13.18
CA THR A 299 -12.36 -4.96 -14.53
C THR A 299 -13.09 -4.14 -15.60
N LYS A 300 -14.34 -3.73 -15.33
CA LYS A 300 -15.06 -2.79 -16.19
C LYS A 300 -14.34 -1.46 -16.34
N ASP A 301 -13.63 -0.99 -15.31
CA ASP A 301 -12.89 0.26 -15.38
C ASP A 301 -11.65 0.18 -16.27
N VAL A 302 -11.03 -1.01 -16.32
CA VAL A 302 -9.92 -1.30 -17.23
C VAL A 302 -10.43 -1.48 -18.67
N SER A 303 -11.66 -1.99 -18.83
CA SER A 303 -12.31 -2.23 -20.14
C SER A 303 -13.16 -1.05 -20.65
N ALA A 304 -13.46 -0.06 -19.80
CA ALA A 304 -14.19 1.15 -20.18
C ALA A 304 -13.29 1.98 -21.12
N PRO A 305 -13.75 2.30 -22.33
CA PRO A 305 -12.87 2.42 -23.47
C PRO A 305 -12.14 3.76 -23.58
N ILE A 306 -11.02 3.68 -24.29
CA ILE A 306 -10.32 4.69 -25.10
C ILE A 306 -11.25 5.54 -26.00
N ASN A 307 -12.58 5.37 -25.97
CA ASN A 307 -13.58 6.03 -26.83
C ASN A 307 -14.33 7.22 -26.21
N LYS A 308 -13.80 7.88 -25.18
CA LYS A 308 -14.30 9.21 -24.76
C LYS A 308 -13.18 10.23 -24.56
N LEU A 309 -12.43 10.48 -25.62
CA LEU A 309 -11.92 11.82 -25.90
C LEU A 309 -12.25 12.11 -27.37
N PRO A 310 -13.12 13.10 -27.69
CA PRO A 310 -13.02 13.71 -28.99
C PRO A 310 -11.63 14.33 -29.03
N VAL A 311 -10.76 13.78 -29.88
CA VAL A 311 -9.61 14.51 -30.39
C VAL A 311 -10.20 15.76 -31.01
N LYS A 312 -10.12 16.89 -30.30
CA LYS A 312 -10.33 18.19 -30.92
C LYS A 312 -9.13 18.39 -31.83
N ASN A 313 -9.27 17.87 -33.04
CA ASN A 313 -8.40 18.20 -34.16
C ASN A 313 -8.39 19.73 -34.21
N ILE A 314 -7.25 20.33 -33.90
CA ILE A 314 -6.95 21.69 -34.33
C ILE A 314 -6.78 21.56 -35.84
N SER A 315 -7.91 21.64 -36.55
CA SER A 315 -7.93 21.83 -37.99
C SER A 315 -7.48 23.26 -38.26
N THR A 316 -6.20 23.40 -38.60
CA THR A 316 -5.75 24.44 -39.54
C THR A 316 -6.64 24.40 -40.77
N LYS A 317 -7.50 25.42 -40.93
CA LYS A 317 -8.01 25.91 -42.21
C LYS A 317 -8.69 27.25 -41.97
N THR A 318 -8.02 28.33 -42.37
CA THR A 318 -8.65 29.62 -42.62
C THR A 318 -8.02 30.18 -43.89
N ASP A 319 -8.53 29.73 -45.03
CA ASP A 319 -8.63 30.49 -46.27
C ASP A 319 -10.14 30.85 -46.38
N ASN A 320 -10.63 31.98 -46.85
CA ASN A 320 -10.05 33.14 -47.51
C ASN A 320 -11.12 34.27 -47.52
N GLU A 321 -10.64 35.50 -47.64
CA GLU A 321 -11.23 36.64 -48.37
C GLU A 321 -12.46 37.47 -47.89
N ASN A 322 -12.15 38.77 -47.71
CA ASN A 322 -12.75 39.97 -48.34
C ASN A 322 -13.52 41.02 -47.49
N LYS A 323 -12.77 42.12 -47.22
CA LYS A 323 -13.03 43.56 -47.44
C LYS A 323 -14.33 44.23 -46.95
N SER A 324 -14.17 45.24 -46.07
CA SER A 324 -14.64 46.64 -46.19
C SER A 324 -14.13 47.44 -44.95
N SER A 325 -13.13 48.34 -45.03
CA SER A 325 -13.16 49.80 -45.38
C SER A 325 -13.10 50.74 -44.14
N ALA A 326 -12.43 51.90 -44.31
CA ALA A 326 -12.17 53.05 -43.40
C ALA A 326 -10.89 52.92 -42.53
N PHE A 327 -9.74 53.55 -42.83
CA PHE A 327 -9.33 54.95 -43.08
C PHE A 327 -9.14 55.80 -41.80
N SER A 328 -7.93 56.39 -41.72
CA SER A 328 -7.45 57.60 -41.01
C SER A 328 -7.34 57.66 -39.47
N ASP A 329 -6.10 57.89 -39.00
CA ASP A 329 -5.60 59.11 -38.29
C ASP A 329 -4.41 58.72 -37.39
N ASP A 330 -3.17 59.11 -37.72
CA ASP A 330 -2.48 60.38 -37.50
C ASP A 330 -2.05 60.69 -36.04
N SER A 331 -0.71 60.64 -35.87
CA SER A 331 0.13 61.69 -35.25
C SER A 331 0.46 61.71 -33.74
N VAL A 332 1.74 62.11 -33.49
CA VAL A 332 2.29 62.90 -32.35
C VAL A 332 2.62 62.14 -31.03
N GLU A 333 3.77 62.24 -30.35
CA GLU A 333 5.04 63.01 -30.47
C GLU A 333 6.12 62.43 -29.51
N LEU A 334 7.38 62.47 -29.95
CA LEU A 334 8.63 62.94 -29.28
C LEU A 334 8.97 62.54 -27.82
N VAL A 335 10.22 62.08 -27.61
CA VAL A 335 11.34 62.93 -27.11
C VAL A 335 12.67 62.14 -27.02
N ASN A 336 13.67 62.71 -27.71
CA ASN A 336 15.14 62.76 -27.55
C ASN A 336 16.00 61.50 -27.32
N ASN A 337 16.96 61.17 -28.21
CA ASN A 337 18.27 61.84 -28.50
C ASN A 337 19.28 61.51 -27.37
N SER A 338 20.50 60.98 -27.57
CA SER A 338 21.47 61.11 -28.66
C SER A 338 22.57 60.04 -28.53
N GLY A 339 23.00 59.47 -29.68
CA GLY A 339 24.41 59.28 -30.09
C GLY A 339 25.30 58.31 -29.29
N LYS A 340 26.26 57.58 -29.87
CA LYS A 340 26.94 57.63 -31.18
C LYS A 340 28.01 56.52 -31.09
N ILE A 341 28.19 55.56 -32.01
CA ILE A 341 29.14 55.53 -33.15
C ILE A 341 29.24 54.03 -33.52
N SER A 342 28.82 53.61 -34.73
CA SER A 342 29.65 53.13 -35.87
C SER A 342 30.70 52.04 -35.55
N SER A 343 31.10 51.09 -36.40
CA SER A 343 30.67 50.51 -37.70
C SER A 343 31.92 49.76 -38.20
N SER A 344 31.85 48.45 -38.51
CA SER A 344 32.58 47.73 -39.60
C SER A 344 32.64 46.21 -39.30
N TYR A 345 32.01 45.33 -40.08
CA TYR A 345 32.35 44.75 -41.41
C TYR A 345 33.59 43.81 -41.41
N MET A 346 33.34 42.49 -41.54
CA MET A 346 33.77 41.55 -42.62
C MET A 346 35.20 41.00 -42.45
N GLU A 347 35.46 39.69 -42.34
CA GLU A 347 35.39 38.58 -43.31
C GLU A 347 36.82 38.07 -43.56
N GLU A 348 37.12 36.76 -43.38
CA GLU A 348 38.17 36.09 -44.17
C GLU A 348 38.10 34.54 -44.11
N LYS A 349 38.02 33.91 -45.29
CA LYS A 349 38.36 32.49 -45.61
C LYS A 349 39.89 32.44 -45.85
N THR A 350 40.70 31.38 -45.68
CA THR A 350 40.70 30.07 -46.38
C THR A 350 42.02 29.31 -46.06
N SER A 351 42.01 27.96 -46.01
CA SER A 351 43.06 26.99 -46.47
C SER A 351 42.85 25.61 -45.77
N LEU A 352 42.31 24.56 -46.40
CA LEU A 352 42.87 23.52 -47.31
C LEU A 352 43.76 22.41 -46.67
N LEU A 353 43.11 21.27 -46.30
CA LEU A 353 43.38 19.81 -46.59
C LEU A 353 44.77 19.13 -46.28
N PRO A 354 44.94 17.76 -46.33
CA PRO A 354 43.99 16.63 -46.53
C PRO A 354 44.16 15.32 -45.66
N SER A 355 43.12 14.48 -45.73
CA SER A 355 42.98 13.00 -45.81
C SER A 355 44.02 11.93 -45.35
N SER A 356 43.45 10.93 -44.63
CA SER A 356 43.45 9.46 -44.85
C SER A 356 44.62 8.52 -44.49
N LYS A 357 44.26 7.46 -43.72
CA LYS A 357 44.67 6.04 -43.71
C LYS A 357 46.15 5.67 -43.47
N LEU A 358 46.42 4.89 -42.40
CA LEU A 358 47.24 3.68 -42.48
C LEU A 358 46.99 2.72 -41.30
N SER A 359 46.94 1.44 -41.64
CA SER A 359 46.83 0.24 -40.82
C SER A 359 48.13 -0.10 -40.08
N LEU A 360 48.00 -0.69 -38.89
CA LEU A 360 48.82 -1.81 -38.41
C LEU A 360 48.02 -2.63 -37.39
#